data_AF-A0A952THK7-F1
#
_entry.id   AF-A0A952THK7-F1
#
_cell.length_a   1.000
_cell.length_b   1.000
_cell.length_c   1.000
_cell.angle_alpha   90.00
_cell.angle_beta   90.00
_cell.angle_gamma   90.00
#
_symmetry.space_group_name_H-M   'P 1'
#
loop_
_entity.id
_entity.type
_entity.pdbx_description
1 polymer ?
#
loop_
_entity_poly.entity_id
_entity_poly.type
_entity_poly.pdbx_seq_one_letter_code
_entity_poly.pdbx_strand_id
1 'polypeptide(L)'
;MARTTVYIVSDETEVIERAKTYFTAQGVNVQAFSPTQWREGMESPVFRSQMLTGMPALMTGLNPLEKSNVLPFPGGVGSNNVSSDLKVATMNELEAKAIENAIVQYRGNLTEAAKALGIGRATLYRKVKQYQIDPSMARKKRAA
;
A
#
# COMPACT_ATOMS: atom_id res chain seq x y z
N MET A 1 12.61 -7.58 27.14
CA MET A 1 14.04 -7.21 27.03
C MET A 1 14.29 -6.78 25.59
N ALA A 2 14.66 -5.52 25.36
CA ALA A 2 15.00 -5.05 24.01
C ALA A 2 16.34 -5.69 23.59
N ARG A 3 16.39 -6.25 22.37
CA ARG A 3 17.63 -6.77 21.78
C ARG A 3 18.14 -5.70 20.82
N THR A 4 19.32 -5.17 21.10
CA THR A 4 19.98 -4.21 20.21
C THR A 4 20.55 -4.98 19.02
N THR A 5 20.24 -4.53 17.81
CA THR A 5 20.74 -5.10 16.55
C THR A 5 21.48 -4.01 15.79
N VAL A 6 22.69 -4.29 15.33
CA VAL A 6 23.55 -3.37 14.56
C VAL A 6 23.74 -3.93 13.15
N TYR A 7 23.45 -3.10 12.15
CA TYR A 7 23.65 -3.40 10.74
C TYR A 7 24.92 -2.71 10.24
N ILE A 8 25.83 -3.49 9.66
CA ILE A 8 27.10 -3.00 9.13
C ILE A 8 27.11 -3.23 7.64
N VAL A 9 27.28 -2.15 6.86
CA VAL A 9 27.33 -2.20 5.40
C VAL A 9 28.72 -1.77 4.98
N SER A 10 29.55 -2.70 4.52
CA SER A 10 30.92 -2.43 4.06
C SER A 10 31.37 -3.53 3.10
N ASP A 11 32.24 -3.20 2.16
CA ASP A 11 32.93 -4.19 1.30
C ASP A 11 34.22 -4.72 1.95
N GLU A 12 34.69 -4.08 3.03
CA GLU A 12 35.92 -4.47 3.72
C GLU A 12 35.64 -5.51 4.81
N THR A 13 36.09 -6.74 4.56
CA THR A 13 35.91 -7.88 5.47
C THR A 13 36.60 -7.68 6.82
N GLU A 14 37.78 -7.05 6.85
CA GLU A 14 38.52 -6.76 8.08
C GLU A 14 37.74 -5.80 9.01
N VAL A 15 37.07 -4.80 8.44
CA VAL A 15 36.26 -3.82 9.19
C VAL A 15 35.02 -4.51 9.75
N ILE A 16 34.40 -5.39 8.98
CA ILE A 16 33.25 -6.19 9.41
C ILE A 16 33.61 -7.07 10.60
N GLU A 17 34.74 -7.79 10.55
CA GLU A 17 35.16 -8.69 11.62
C GLU A 17 35.55 -7.94 12.89
N ARG A 18 36.28 -6.82 12.77
CA ARG A 18 36.60 -5.95 13.90
C ARG A 18 35.34 -5.42 14.58
N ALA A 19 34.40 -4.90 13.78
CA ALA A 19 33.17 -4.36 14.31
C ALA A 19 32.27 -5.45 14.90
N LYS A 20 32.16 -6.61 14.24
CA LYS A 20 31.42 -7.76 14.76
C LYS A 20 31.95 -8.22 16.11
N THR A 21 33.27 -8.31 16.26
CA THR A 21 33.92 -8.68 17.52
C THR A 21 33.63 -7.67 18.62
N TYR A 22 33.73 -6.38 18.32
CA TYR A 22 33.47 -5.29 19.26
C TYR A 22 32.01 -5.27 19.75
N PHE A 23 31.03 -5.40 18.85
CA PHE A 23 29.62 -5.36 19.20
C PHE A 23 29.11 -6.67 19.81
N THR A 24 29.66 -7.82 19.40
CA THR A 24 29.35 -9.12 20.03
C THR A 24 29.83 -9.14 21.48
N ALA A 25 30.97 -8.52 21.78
CA ALA A 25 31.46 -8.37 23.16
C ALA A 25 30.50 -7.56 24.06
N GLN A 26 29.67 -6.69 23.47
CA GLN A 26 28.65 -5.91 24.16
C GLN A 26 27.28 -6.60 24.22
N GLY A 27 27.17 -7.85 23.76
CA GLY A 27 25.92 -8.61 23.73
C GLY A 27 24.92 -8.15 22.67
N VAL A 28 25.38 -7.41 21.66
CA VAL A 28 24.57 -6.86 20.57
C VAL A 28 24.59 -7.80 19.36
N ASN A 29 23.45 -8.03 18.72
CA ASN A 29 23.39 -8.85 17.51
C ASN A 29 23.92 -8.03 16.31
N VAL A 30 24.88 -8.58 15.56
CA VAL A 30 25.50 -7.89 14.43
C VAL A 30 25.18 -8.64 13.14
N GLN A 31 24.63 -7.91 12.17
CA GLN A 31 24.45 -8.41 10.81
C GLN A 31 25.26 -7.57 9.84
N ALA A 32 26.08 -8.23 9.03
CA ALA A 32 26.93 -7.59 8.03
C ALA A 32 26.40 -7.86 6.62
N PHE A 33 26.39 -6.82 5.80
CA PHE A 33 25.92 -6.87 4.41
C PHE A 33 26.94 -6.19 3.52
N SER A 34 27.10 -6.68 2.29
CA SER A 34 27.81 -5.91 1.27
C SER A 34 26.96 -4.71 0.82
N PRO A 35 27.55 -3.63 0.30
CA PRO A 35 26.82 -2.48 -0.23
C PRO A 35 25.95 -2.85 -1.45
N THR A 36 26.35 -3.85 -2.25
CA THR A 36 25.53 -4.38 -3.35
C THR A 36 24.29 -5.10 -2.83
N GLN A 37 24.47 -6.02 -1.88
CA GLN A 37 23.41 -6.78 -1.25
C GLN A 37 22.46 -5.88 -0.46
N TRP A 38 22.98 -4.83 0.19
CA TRP A 38 22.18 -3.85 0.89
C TRP A 38 21.31 -3.03 -0.07
N ARG A 39 21.84 -2.58 -1.21
CA ARG A 39 21.06 -1.84 -2.22
C ARG A 39 19.96 -2.70 -2.83
N GLU A 40 20.31 -3.89 -3.30
CA GLU A 40 19.36 -4.83 -3.92
C GLU A 40 18.30 -5.32 -2.91
N GLY A 41 18.72 -5.57 -1.68
CA GLY A 41 17.83 -5.91 -0.58
C GLY A 41 16.90 -4.74 -0.21
N MET A 42 17.38 -3.51 -0.22
CA MET A 42 16.53 -2.33 -0.02
C MET A 42 15.52 -2.13 -1.16
N GLU A 43 15.63 -2.79 -2.30
CA GLU A 43 14.60 -2.78 -3.34
C GLU A 43 13.62 -3.96 -3.18
N SER A 44 14.07 -5.06 -2.57
CA SER A 44 13.25 -6.24 -2.29
C SER A 44 12.34 -6.06 -1.07
N PRO A 45 11.00 -6.19 -1.22
CA PRO A 45 10.06 -6.13 -0.10
C PRO A 45 10.32 -7.18 1.00
N VAL A 46 10.89 -8.34 0.62
CA VAL A 46 11.18 -9.46 1.54
C VAL A 46 12.35 -9.11 2.46
N PHE A 47 13.42 -8.53 1.91
CA PHE A 47 14.60 -8.14 2.66
C PHE A 47 14.29 -6.95 3.59
N ARG A 48 13.48 -5.98 3.13
CA ARG A 48 12.95 -4.92 4.00
C ARG A 48 12.18 -5.47 5.20
N SER A 49 11.32 -6.47 4.96
CA SER A 49 10.55 -7.12 6.03
C SER A 49 11.46 -7.88 7.01
N GLN A 50 12.48 -8.57 6.51
CA GLN A 50 13.44 -9.32 7.33
C GLN A 50 14.31 -8.40 8.21
N MET A 51 14.72 -7.23 7.71
CA MET A 51 15.46 -6.22 8.47
C MET A 51 14.65 -5.62 9.63
N LEU A 52 13.35 -5.44 9.43
CA LEU A 52 12.43 -4.92 10.45
C LEU A 52 12.08 -5.97 11.51
N THR A 53 12.20 -7.27 11.19
CA THR A 53 11.88 -8.38 12.10
C THR A 53 12.78 -8.40 13.34
N GLY A 54 13.99 -7.82 13.25
CA GLY A 54 14.94 -7.71 14.38
C GLY A 54 14.79 -6.46 15.25
N MET A 55 13.87 -5.56 14.93
CA MET A 55 13.62 -4.32 15.68
C MET A 55 12.23 -4.37 16.32
N PRO A 56 12.06 -4.07 17.61
CA PRO A 56 10.73 -3.88 18.18
C PRO A 56 10.14 -2.59 17.60
N ALA A 57 9.48 -2.68 16.45
CA ALA A 57 8.81 -1.56 15.82
C ALA A 57 7.51 -1.25 16.59
N LEU A 58 7.45 -0.09 17.23
CA LEU A 58 6.19 0.55 17.65
C LEU A 58 5.44 1.19 16.45
N MET A 59 5.66 0.70 15.22
CA MET A 59 5.11 1.32 14.02
C MET A 59 4.74 0.28 12.95
N THR A 60 3.43 0.25 12.68
CA THR A 60 2.66 -0.25 11.52
C THR A 60 3.10 -1.58 10.89
N GLY A 61 2.30 -2.61 11.16
CA GLY A 61 2.48 -4.01 10.75
C GLY A 61 2.83 -4.24 9.27
N LEU A 62 4.02 -4.79 9.06
CA LEU A 62 4.48 -5.45 7.83
C LEU A 62 5.15 -6.80 8.16
N ASN A 63 4.54 -7.57 9.06
CA ASN A 63 4.94 -8.97 9.28
C ASN A 63 4.19 -9.88 8.30
N PRO A 64 4.87 -10.72 7.50
CA PRO A 64 4.24 -11.81 6.79
C PRO A 64 3.98 -12.95 7.79
N LEU A 65 2.69 -13.15 8.06
CA LEU A 65 2.06 -14.43 8.39
C LEU A 65 2.72 -15.30 9.48
N GLU A 66 2.39 -14.99 10.74
CA GLU A 66 2.14 -16.03 11.75
C GLU A 66 0.71 -15.81 12.24
N LYS A 67 -0.06 -16.91 12.34
CA LYS A 67 -1.52 -16.97 12.56
C LYS A 67 -2.01 -16.07 13.71
N SER A 68 -2.28 -14.82 13.39
CA SER A 68 -2.97 -13.89 14.26
C SER A 68 -4.31 -13.58 13.61
N ASN A 69 -5.40 -13.68 14.36
CA ASN A 69 -6.78 -13.45 13.92
C ASN A 69 -7.07 -11.96 13.65
N VAL A 70 -6.06 -11.22 13.19
CA VAL A 70 -6.14 -9.81 12.87
C VAL A 70 -6.59 -9.73 11.43
N LEU A 71 -7.81 -9.26 11.22
CA LEU A 71 -8.29 -8.95 9.88
C LEU A 71 -7.31 -7.93 9.27
N PRO A 72 -6.62 -8.27 8.16
CA PRO A 72 -5.79 -7.29 7.47
C PRO A 72 -6.70 -6.14 7.02
N PHE A 73 -6.28 -4.91 7.31
CA PHE A 73 -7.01 -3.72 6.86
C PHE A 73 -7.18 -3.79 5.33
N PRO A 74 -8.38 -3.54 4.77
CA PRO A 74 -8.67 -3.67 3.34
C PRO A 74 -7.82 -2.80 2.38
N GLY A 75 -6.84 -2.04 2.88
CA GLY A 75 -5.97 -1.17 2.08
C GLY A 75 -4.49 -1.60 2.01
N GLY A 76 -4.09 -2.69 2.68
CA GLY A 76 -2.66 -3.01 2.87
C GLY A 76 -2.01 -3.87 1.79
N VAL A 77 -2.77 -4.42 0.83
CA VAL A 77 -2.22 -5.37 -0.15
C VAL A 77 -2.72 -5.05 -1.56
N GLY A 78 -1.87 -4.41 -2.36
CA GLY A 78 -1.86 -4.62 -3.82
C GLY A 78 -2.83 -3.83 -4.68
N SER A 79 -3.17 -2.58 -4.37
CA SER A 79 -3.71 -1.68 -5.41
C SER A 79 -2.56 -1.02 -6.17
N ASN A 80 -1.87 -1.79 -7.03
CA ASN A 80 -0.82 -1.32 -7.93
C ASN A 80 -1.36 -0.47 -9.09
N ASN A 81 -2.37 0.36 -8.85
CA ASN A 81 -2.98 1.25 -9.84
C ASN A 81 -3.22 2.67 -9.29
N VAL A 82 -2.38 3.09 -8.33
CA VAL A 82 -2.29 4.49 -7.90
C VAL A 82 -0.86 5.00 -8.16
N SER A 83 -0.36 4.72 -9.35
CA SER A 83 0.83 5.36 -9.92
C SER A 83 0.40 6.37 -10.99
N SER A 84 -0.51 7.26 -10.62
CA SER A 84 -0.76 8.47 -11.41
C SER A 84 -0.78 9.60 -10.40
N ASP A 85 0.23 10.46 -10.46
CA ASP A 85 0.36 11.75 -9.79
C ASP A 85 -0.60 11.96 -8.61
N LEU A 86 -0.06 12.03 -7.39
CA LEU A 86 -0.76 12.57 -6.22
C LEU A 86 -1.01 14.09 -6.40
N LYS A 87 -1.58 14.51 -7.54
CA LYS A 87 -2.20 15.81 -7.70
C LYS A 87 -3.42 15.83 -6.80
N VAL A 88 -3.51 16.90 -6.02
CA VAL A 88 -4.70 17.21 -5.24
C VAL A 88 -5.87 17.35 -6.22
N ALA A 89 -6.72 16.32 -6.27
CA ALA A 89 -7.97 16.37 -7.03
C ALA A 89 -8.98 17.19 -6.25
N THR A 90 -9.79 17.96 -6.98
CA THR A 90 -10.88 18.70 -6.34
C THR A 90 -11.98 17.74 -5.89
N MET A 91 -12.79 18.15 -4.90
CA MET A 91 -13.90 17.33 -4.42
C MET A 91 -14.87 16.96 -5.56
N ASN A 92 -15.12 17.89 -6.48
CA ASN A 92 -15.99 17.64 -7.64
C ASN A 92 -15.44 16.53 -8.55
N GLU A 93 -14.14 16.47 -8.78
CA GLU A 93 -13.51 15.43 -9.61
C GLU A 93 -13.57 14.06 -8.94
N LEU A 94 -13.34 14.01 -7.62
CA LEU A 94 -13.46 12.78 -6.85
C LEU A 94 -14.90 12.26 -6.85
N GLU A 95 -15.88 13.14 -6.67
CA GLU A 95 -17.30 12.79 -6.74
C GLU A 95 -17.69 12.32 -8.14
N ALA A 96 -17.24 12.98 -9.21
CA ALA A 96 -17.51 12.58 -10.59
C ALA A 96 -16.97 11.18 -10.89
N LYS A 97 -15.71 10.91 -10.52
CA LYS A 97 -15.10 9.57 -10.66
C LYS A 97 -15.83 8.51 -9.85
N ALA A 98 -16.25 8.83 -8.62
CA ALA A 98 -16.99 7.89 -7.78
C ALA A 98 -18.36 7.54 -8.42
N ILE A 99 -19.07 8.53 -8.97
CA ILE A 99 -20.35 8.33 -9.65
C ILE A 99 -20.18 7.52 -10.93
N GLU A 100 -19.17 7.82 -11.74
CA GLU A 100 -18.88 7.08 -12.96
C GLU A 100 -18.57 5.60 -12.64
N ASN A 101 -17.69 5.35 -11.67
CA ASN A 101 -17.35 4.00 -11.24
C ASN A 101 -18.58 3.23 -10.74
N ALA A 102 -19.44 3.86 -9.93
CA ALA A 102 -20.68 3.22 -9.48
C ALA A 102 -21.61 2.90 -10.65
N ILE A 103 -21.83 3.83 -11.58
CA ILE A 103 -22.68 3.60 -12.76
C ILE A 103 -22.15 2.44 -13.61
N VAL A 104 -20.82 2.34 -13.79
CA VAL A 104 -20.18 1.23 -14.50
C VAL A 104 -20.37 -0.09 -13.75
N GLN A 105 -20.10 -0.11 -12.44
CA GLN A 105 -20.22 -1.30 -11.60
C GLN A 105 -21.65 -1.86 -11.58
N TYR A 106 -22.66 -0.98 -11.54
CA TYR A 106 -24.08 -1.33 -11.57
C TYR A 106 -24.69 -1.33 -12.98
N ARG A 107 -23.86 -1.36 -14.04
CA ARG A 107 -24.28 -1.54 -15.45
C ARG A 107 -25.32 -0.51 -15.93
N GLY A 108 -25.21 0.73 -15.46
CA GLY A 108 -26.15 1.80 -15.79
C GLY A 108 -27.51 1.69 -15.09
N ASN A 109 -27.63 0.90 -14.02
CA ASN A 109 -28.77 0.95 -13.11
C ASN A 109 -28.55 2.05 -12.05
N LEU A 110 -29.15 3.21 -12.28
CA LEU A 110 -29.00 4.38 -11.41
C LEU A 110 -29.61 4.16 -10.02
N THR A 111 -30.60 3.28 -9.87
CA THR A 111 -31.23 3.02 -8.56
C THR A 111 -30.26 2.29 -7.64
N GLU A 112 -29.63 1.24 -8.16
CA GLU A 112 -28.64 0.46 -7.41
C GLU A 112 -27.35 1.26 -7.20
N ALA A 113 -26.91 2.04 -8.20
CA ALA A 113 -25.75 2.93 -8.05
C ALA A 113 -25.98 4.00 -6.96
N ALA A 114 -27.17 4.60 -6.88
CA ALA A 114 -27.50 5.57 -5.84
C ALA A 114 -27.45 4.94 -4.44
N LYS A 115 -28.03 3.73 -4.29
CA LYS A 115 -28.02 2.97 -3.04
C LYS A 115 -26.61 2.62 -2.60
N ALA A 116 -25.76 2.20 -3.53
CA ALA A 116 -24.37 1.86 -3.26
C ALA A 116 -23.51 3.06 -2.85
N LEU A 117 -23.77 4.22 -3.45
CA LEU A 117 -23.13 5.49 -3.07
C LEU A 117 -23.71 6.11 -1.78
N GLY A 118 -24.79 5.55 -1.24
CA GLY A 118 -25.45 6.09 -0.04
C GLY A 118 -26.16 7.43 -0.26
N ILE A 119 -26.50 7.78 -1.50
CA ILE A 119 -27.18 9.03 -1.85
C ILE A 119 -28.59 8.79 -2.38
N GLY A 120 -29.47 9.77 -2.21
CA GLY A 120 -30.81 9.73 -2.79
C GLY A 120 -30.78 9.76 -4.33
N ARG A 121 -31.74 9.09 -4.97
CA ARG A 121 -31.88 9.03 -6.44
C ARG A 121 -31.95 10.42 -7.09
N ALA A 122 -32.66 11.37 -6.48
CA ALA A 122 -32.75 12.74 -6.95
C ALA A 122 -31.38 13.46 -6.94
N THR A 123 -30.57 13.20 -5.91
CA THR A 123 -29.20 13.74 -5.81
C THR A 123 -28.29 13.14 -6.87
N LEU A 124 -28.38 11.82 -7.10
CA LEU A 124 -27.61 11.17 -8.17
C LEU A 124 -27.97 11.76 -9.54
N TYR A 125 -29.26 11.91 -9.86
CA TYR A 125 -29.68 12.51 -11.14
C TYR A 125 -29.14 13.93 -11.33
N ARG A 126 -29.18 14.77 -10.28
CA ARG A 126 -28.63 16.12 -10.34
C ARG A 126 -27.13 16.11 -10.63
N LYS A 127 -26.38 15.27 -9.93
CA LYS A 127 -24.93 15.15 -10.10
C LYS A 127 -24.55 14.57 -11.47
N VAL A 128 -25.27 13.56 -11.95
CA VAL A 128 -25.07 12.98 -13.29
C VAL A 128 -25.26 14.04 -14.38
N LYS A 129 -26.30 14.89 -14.25
CA LYS A 129 -26.53 16.00 -15.19
C LYS A 129 -25.45 17.09 -15.08
N GLN A 130 -25.01 17.40 -13.86
CA GLN A 130 -23.99 18.41 -13.60
C GLN A 130 -22.62 18.02 -14.18
N TYR A 131 -22.24 16.74 -14.06
CA TYR A 131 -20.98 16.21 -14.55
C TYR A 131 -21.07 15.66 -15.98
N GLN A 132 -22.22 15.80 -16.65
CA GLN A 132 -22.46 15.32 -18.02
C GLN A 132 -22.10 13.83 -18.21
N ILE A 133 -22.40 12.99 -17.21
CA ILE A 133 -22.09 11.56 -17.24
C ILE A 133 -23.19 10.84 -18.01
N ASP A 134 -22.85 10.16 -19.10
CA ASP A 134 -23.80 9.37 -19.89
C ASP A 134 -23.95 7.94 -19.36
N PRO A 135 -25.08 7.57 -18.72
CA PRO A 135 -25.27 6.21 -18.19
C PRO A 135 -25.46 5.16 -19.29
N SER A 136 -25.66 5.58 -20.55
CA SER A 136 -25.79 4.70 -21.71
C SER A 136 -24.44 4.09 -22.11
N MET A 137 -23.33 4.79 -21.87
CA MET A 137 -21.96 4.33 -22.15
C MET A 137 -21.62 3.09 -21.33
N ALA A 138 -22.01 3.06 -20.06
CA ALA A 138 -21.84 1.91 -19.17
C ALA A 138 -22.62 0.66 -19.65
N ARG A 139 -23.74 0.83 -20.38
CA ARG A 139 -24.51 -0.30 -20.94
C ARG A 139 -23.88 -0.86 -22.23
N LYS A 140 -23.23 -0.01 -23.04
CA LYS A 140 -22.66 -0.39 -24.35
C LYS A 140 -21.41 -1.27 -24.24
N LYS A 141 -20.61 -1.13 -23.16
CA LYS A 141 -19.39 -1.93 -22.92
C LYS A 141 -19.64 -3.46 -22.78
N ARG A 142 -20.89 -3.91 -22.82
CA ARG A 142 -21.30 -5.33 -22.90
C ARG A 142 -21.19 -5.92 -24.30
N ALA A 143 -21.21 -5.10 -25.35
CA ALA A 143 -21.38 -5.54 -26.74
C ALA A 143 -20.07 -5.63 -27.54
N ALA A 144 -18.93 -5.38 -26.91
CA ALA A 144 -17.58 -5.56 -27.44
C ALA A 144 -16.84 -6.56 -26.55
#